data_AF-A0A0F4LCE9-F1
#
_entry.id   AF-A0A0F4LCE9-F1
#
_cell.length_a   1.000
_cell.length_b   1.000
_cell.length_c   1.000
_cell.angle_alpha   90.00
_cell.angle_beta   90.00
_cell.angle_gamma   90.00
#
_symmetry.space_group_name_H-M   'P 1'
#
loop_
_entity.id
_entity.type
_entity.pdbx_description
1 polymer ?
#
loop_
_entity_poly.entity_id
_entity_poly.type
_entity_poly.pdbx_seq_one_letter_code
_entity_poly.pdbx_strand_id
1 'polypeptide(L)'
;MADEKKESQKLTPLEIHNKEFKKRGLSGYDRREVDSFLDQIINDYGDALDQTVDLKNEIVHLQEQVSDLQKQVKQYKQNEDATKEAVGNAKIQAERIINDATVQANNTTEQAKIDTDYQRQQLETIKSDYERVKKEASGYRSYIQDLLQKAIENLNDENWQKALDKYFDTERFYPPDGAEPIMLTDEDEDVDEDDDDEDIDEDEEVEVDNGIDDEVNFEQDTEEDNNSPKPMTGDSPSVETVNNEDTSSNNGSGTTVIFPDDYKNH
;
A
#
# COMPACT_ATOMS: atom_id res chain seq x y z
N MET A 1 -12.66 77.04 -11.54
CA MET A 1 -11.73 78.04 -12.10
C MET A 1 -11.04 77.36 -13.27
N ALA A 2 -11.52 77.65 -14.49
CA ALA A 2 -10.93 77.12 -15.71
C ALA A 2 -9.79 78.06 -16.10
N ASP A 3 -8.56 77.55 -16.13
CA ASP A 3 -7.42 78.25 -16.72
C ASP A 3 -7.66 78.37 -18.23
N GLU A 4 -8.24 79.50 -18.65
CA GLU A 4 -8.11 79.98 -20.02
C GLU A 4 -6.63 80.27 -20.27
N LYS A 5 -5.91 79.23 -20.67
CA LYS A 5 -4.57 79.34 -21.22
C LYS A 5 -4.72 80.11 -22.52
N LYS A 6 -4.58 81.43 -22.46
CA LYS A 6 -4.40 82.31 -23.61
C LYS A 6 -3.24 81.72 -24.42
N GLU A 7 -3.54 80.96 -25.46
CA GLU A 7 -2.57 80.68 -26.51
C GLU A 7 -2.26 82.03 -27.14
N SER A 8 -1.22 82.68 -26.62
CA SER A 8 -0.58 83.80 -27.30
C SER A 8 -0.20 83.26 -28.67
N GLN A 9 -0.92 83.71 -29.70
CA GLN A 9 -0.64 83.30 -31.08
C GLN A 9 0.84 83.57 -31.35
N LYS A 10 1.58 82.46 -31.44
CA LYS A 10 2.99 82.45 -31.74
C LYS A 10 3.12 82.69 -33.24
N LEU A 11 3.85 83.74 -33.61
CA LEU A 11 4.12 84.07 -35.01
C LEU A 11 4.81 82.87 -35.66
N THR A 12 4.39 82.51 -36.86
CA THR A 12 5.09 81.49 -37.65
C THR A 12 6.33 82.11 -38.31
N PRO A 13 7.38 81.32 -38.61
CA PRO A 13 8.52 81.81 -39.40
C PRO A 13 8.09 82.50 -40.71
N LEU A 14 7.02 82.01 -41.33
CA LEU A 14 6.43 82.58 -42.54
C LEU A 14 5.76 83.95 -42.30
N GLU A 15 5.09 84.13 -41.15
CA GLU A 15 4.51 85.41 -40.75
C GLU A 15 5.58 86.46 -40.40
N ILE A 16 6.73 86.03 -39.87
CA ILE A 16 7.89 86.89 -39.62
C ILE A 16 8.51 87.34 -40.96
N HIS A 17 8.67 86.41 -41.91
CA HIS A 17 9.18 86.71 -43.25
C HIS A 17 8.28 87.68 -44.03
N ASN A 18 6.96 87.51 -43.94
CA ASN A 18 5.99 88.33 -44.67
C ASN A 18 5.68 89.67 -43.97
N LYS A 19 6.41 90.01 -42.90
CA LYS A 19 6.13 91.21 -42.11
C LYS A 19 6.66 92.47 -42.79
N GLU A 20 5.75 93.29 -43.30
CA GLU A 20 6.11 94.64 -43.78
C GLU A 20 6.03 95.68 -42.67
N PHE A 21 7.12 96.45 -42.50
CA PHE A 21 7.17 97.59 -41.59
C PHE A 21 6.82 98.89 -42.29
N LYS A 22 5.99 99.73 -41.65
CA LYS A 22 5.69 101.08 -42.15
C LYS A 22 6.96 101.93 -42.12
N LYS A 23 7.28 102.60 -43.24
CA LYS A 23 8.42 103.52 -43.34
C LYS A 23 8.23 104.68 -42.35
N ARG A 24 9.12 104.79 -41.36
CA ARG A 24 9.24 105.99 -40.50
C ARG A 24 10.29 106.93 -41.11
N GLY A 25 10.15 108.24 -40.90
CA GLY A 25 11.03 109.28 -41.47
C GLY A 25 12.49 109.22 -40.96
N LEU A 26 13.16 110.37 -40.84
CA LEU A 26 14.61 110.52 -40.58
C LEU A 26 15.23 109.79 -39.35
N SER A 27 14.48 109.02 -38.56
CA SER A 27 14.98 108.28 -37.37
C SER A 27 14.42 106.86 -37.26
N GLY A 28 14.40 106.11 -38.36
CA GLY A 28 14.08 104.67 -38.37
C GLY A 28 15.31 103.78 -38.35
N TYR A 29 15.13 102.50 -38.03
CA TYR A 29 16.17 101.47 -38.18
C TYR A 29 16.54 101.26 -39.66
N ASP A 30 17.79 100.85 -39.93
CA ASP A 30 18.20 100.47 -41.29
C ASP A 30 17.44 99.20 -41.71
N ARG A 31 16.74 99.28 -42.83
CA ARG A 31 15.99 98.16 -43.39
C ARG A 31 16.88 96.93 -43.64
N ARG A 32 18.13 97.13 -44.10
CA ARG A 32 19.03 96.00 -44.41
C ARG A 32 19.47 95.25 -43.16
N GLU A 33 19.73 95.98 -42.09
CA GLU A 33 20.11 95.40 -40.80
C GLU A 33 18.92 94.67 -40.15
N VAL A 34 17.72 95.26 -40.23
CA VAL A 34 16.48 94.63 -39.76
C VAL A 34 16.17 93.36 -40.55
N ASP A 35 16.25 93.38 -41.88
CA ASP A 35 16.01 92.20 -42.73
C ASP A 35 16.99 91.08 -42.38
N SER A 36 18.30 91.38 -42.26
CA SER A 36 19.31 90.38 -41.87
C SER A 36 19.09 89.79 -40.47
N PHE A 37 18.59 90.60 -39.52
CA PHE A 37 18.27 90.13 -38.18
C PHE A 37 16.99 89.27 -38.17
N LEU A 38 15.99 89.61 -39.00
CA LEU A 38 14.79 88.81 -39.16
C LEU A 38 15.08 87.46 -39.81
N ASP A 39 15.99 87.39 -40.79
CA ASP A 39 16.44 86.10 -41.36
C ASP A 39 17.08 85.19 -40.28
N GLN A 40 17.87 85.77 -39.37
CA GLN A 40 18.42 85.02 -38.24
C GLN A 40 17.33 84.56 -37.27
N ILE A 41 16.37 85.43 -36.92
CA ILE A 41 15.22 85.06 -36.09
C ILE A 41 14.40 83.96 -36.75
N ILE A 42 14.18 84.01 -38.06
CA ILE A 42 13.40 82.99 -38.79
C ILE A 42 14.06 81.62 -38.67
N ASN A 43 15.39 81.55 -38.83
CA ASN A 43 16.14 80.30 -38.68
C ASN A 43 16.09 79.79 -37.23
N ASP A 44 16.45 80.62 -36.25
CA ASP A 44 16.46 80.22 -34.83
C ASP A 44 15.06 79.82 -34.34
N TYR A 45 14.01 80.48 -34.86
CA TYR A 45 12.62 80.16 -34.54
C TYR A 45 12.15 78.87 -35.20
N GLY A 46 12.62 78.58 -36.42
CA GLY A 46 12.42 77.30 -37.10
C GLY A 46 13.04 76.15 -36.31
N ASP A 47 14.32 76.28 -35.97
CA ASP A 47 15.05 75.29 -35.18
C ASP A 47 14.38 75.05 -33.82
N ALA A 48 13.93 76.10 -33.14
CA ALA A 48 13.19 75.99 -31.87
C ALA A 48 11.83 75.29 -32.04
N LEU A 49 11.15 75.48 -33.17
CA LEU A 49 9.88 74.82 -33.47
C LEU A 49 10.10 73.32 -33.70
N ASP A 50 11.12 72.97 -34.48
CA ASP A 50 11.49 71.58 -34.78
C ASP A 50 11.89 70.84 -33.49
N GLN A 51 12.76 71.44 -32.67
CA GLN A 51 13.10 70.90 -31.35
C GLN A 51 11.88 70.71 -30.45
N THR A 52 10.90 71.62 -30.51
CA THR A 52 9.65 71.48 -29.74
C THR A 52 8.81 70.30 -30.22
N VAL A 53 8.78 70.05 -31.54
CA VAL A 53 8.10 68.88 -32.12
C VAL A 53 8.80 67.59 -31.70
N ASP A 54 10.13 67.54 -31.80
CA ASP A 54 10.93 66.38 -31.41
C ASP A 54 10.76 66.05 -29.93
N LEU A 55 10.85 67.04 -29.04
CA LEU A 55 10.62 66.86 -27.60
C LEU A 55 9.20 66.38 -27.30
N LYS A 56 8.18 66.88 -28.02
CA LYS A 56 6.81 66.40 -27.85
C LYS A 56 6.66 64.94 -28.29
N ASN A 57 7.28 64.57 -29.40
CA ASN A 57 7.27 63.18 -29.87
C ASN A 57 7.99 62.26 -28.86
N GLU A 58 9.11 62.70 -28.30
CA GLU A 58 9.84 61.96 -27.27
C GLU A 58 9.01 61.80 -25.99
N ILE A 59 8.29 62.85 -25.56
CA ILE A 59 7.38 62.75 -24.41
C ILE A 59 6.29 61.71 -24.66
N VAL A 60 5.66 61.72 -25.84
CA VAL A 60 4.63 60.72 -26.18
C VAL A 60 5.21 59.31 -26.17
N HIS A 61 6.39 59.12 -26.75
CA HIS A 61 7.08 57.84 -26.76
C HIS A 61 7.41 57.34 -25.34
N LEU A 62 7.96 58.20 -24.49
CA LEU A 62 8.25 57.88 -23.10
C LEU A 62 6.99 57.58 -22.30
N GLN A 63 5.90 58.30 -22.54
CA GLN A 63 4.61 58.01 -21.90
C GLN A 63 4.06 56.64 -22.28
N GLU A 64 4.20 56.23 -23.54
CA GLU A 64 3.81 54.90 -24.01
C GLU A 64 4.67 53.81 -23.34
N GLN A 65 5.99 53.99 -23.31
CA GLN A 65 6.89 53.05 -22.60
C GLN A 65 6.53 52.93 -21.11
N VAL A 66 6.27 54.06 -20.44
CA VAL A 66 5.86 54.05 -19.02
C VAL A 66 4.53 53.32 -18.84
N SER A 67 3.57 53.52 -19.74
CA SER A 67 2.29 52.80 -19.70
C SER A 67 2.48 51.29 -19.83
N ASP A 68 3.33 50.86 -20.76
CA ASP A 68 3.59 49.43 -20.97
C ASP A 68 4.36 48.79 -19.82
N LEU A 69 5.35 49.50 -19.26
CA LEU A 69 6.04 49.06 -18.04
C LEU A 69 5.07 48.96 -16.86
N GLN A 70 4.15 49.91 -16.70
CA GLN A 70 3.12 49.84 -15.66
C GLN A 70 2.19 48.63 -15.83
N LYS A 71 1.80 48.31 -17.07
CA LYS A 71 1.00 47.09 -17.37
C LYS A 71 1.79 45.83 -17.01
N GLN A 72 3.06 45.74 -17.40
CA GLN A 72 3.92 44.61 -17.07
C GLN A 72 4.08 44.45 -15.56
N VAL A 73 4.37 45.53 -14.83
CA VAL A 73 4.49 45.49 -13.36
C VAL A 73 3.19 45.01 -12.72
N LYS A 74 2.02 45.43 -13.23
CA LYS A 74 0.74 44.96 -12.74
C LYS A 74 0.55 43.44 -12.96
N GLN A 75 0.92 42.95 -14.14
CA GLN A 75 0.88 41.51 -14.44
C GLN A 75 1.84 40.71 -13.55
N TYR A 76 3.07 41.20 -13.36
CA TYR A 76 4.04 40.57 -12.46
C TYR A 76 3.53 40.50 -11.02
N LYS A 77 2.93 41.57 -10.50
CA LYS A 77 2.33 41.56 -9.16
C LYS A 77 1.19 40.55 -9.05
N GLN A 78 0.30 40.49 -10.03
CA GLN A 78 -0.78 39.49 -10.06
C GLN A 78 -0.23 38.06 -10.07
N ASN A 79 0.81 37.80 -10.86
CA ASN A 79 1.46 36.49 -10.91
C ASN A 79 2.20 36.17 -9.62
N GLU A 80 2.86 37.15 -8.99
CA GLU A 80 3.52 37.00 -7.71
C GLU A 80 2.51 36.62 -6.61
N ASP A 81 1.37 37.31 -6.54
CA ASP A 81 0.31 37.02 -5.58
C ASP A 81 -0.28 35.62 -5.79
N ALA A 82 -0.57 35.24 -7.04
CA ALA A 82 -1.05 33.90 -7.38
C ALA A 82 -0.02 32.81 -7.02
N THR A 83 1.28 33.07 -7.23
CA THR A 83 2.36 32.16 -6.87
C THR A 83 2.46 32.01 -5.35
N LYS A 84 2.38 33.11 -4.59
CA LYS A 84 2.38 33.07 -3.12
C LYS A 84 1.20 32.27 -2.58
N GLU A 85 0.01 32.45 -3.15
CA GLU A 85 -1.18 31.68 -2.78
C GLU A 85 -0.99 30.19 -3.10
N ALA A 86 -0.50 29.85 -4.29
CA ALA A 86 -0.22 28.47 -4.69
C ALA A 86 0.78 27.80 -3.75
N VAL A 87 1.87 28.49 -3.37
CA VAL A 87 2.87 27.99 -2.42
C VAL A 87 2.26 27.82 -1.02
N GLY A 88 1.44 28.77 -0.57
CA GLY A 88 0.72 28.67 0.70
C GLY A 88 -0.21 27.44 0.74
N ASN A 89 -0.99 27.24 -0.31
CA ASN A 89 -1.88 26.09 -0.45
C ASN A 89 -1.11 24.77 -0.53
N ALA A 90 -0.03 24.71 -1.29
CA ALA A 90 0.84 23.53 -1.38
C ALA A 90 1.44 23.17 -0.02
N LYS A 91 1.85 24.18 0.78
CA LYS A 91 2.35 23.94 2.14
C LYS A 91 1.29 23.35 3.06
N ILE A 92 0.07 23.90 3.06
CA ILE A 92 -1.05 23.37 3.85
C ILE A 92 -1.38 21.94 3.45
N GLN A 93 -1.39 21.64 2.14
CA GLN A 93 -1.63 20.28 1.64
C GLN A 93 -0.52 19.32 2.07
N ALA A 94 0.75 19.73 1.97
CA ALA A 94 1.87 18.92 2.44
C ALA A 94 1.78 18.62 3.94
N GLU A 95 1.47 19.62 4.76
CA GLU A 95 1.25 19.44 6.20
C GLU A 95 0.10 18.48 6.49
N ARG A 96 -1.01 18.57 5.74
CA ARG A 96 -2.14 17.64 5.86
C ARG A 96 -1.74 16.21 5.52
N ILE A 97 -1.02 16.00 4.41
CA ILE A 97 -0.55 14.67 3.99
C ILE A 97 0.37 14.06 5.06
N ILE A 98 1.31 14.86 5.60
CA ILE A 98 2.22 14.39 6.65
C ILE A 98 1.43 13.99 7.90
N ASN A 99 0.46 14.81 8.32
CA ASN A 99 -0.36 14.52 9.49
C ASN A 99 -1.19 13.25 9.28
N ASP A 100 -1.89 13.14 8.16
CA ASP A 100 -2.71 11.98 7.81
C ASP A 100 -1.88 10.69 7.76
N ALA A 101 -0.74 10.72 7.07
CA ALA A 101 0.20 9.61 7.02
C ALA A 101 0.73 9.23 8.41
N THR A 102 0.97 10.21 9.28
CA THR A 102 1.44 9.97 10.66
C THR A 102 0.34 9.32 11.50
N VAL A 103 -0.90 9.80 11.40
CA VAL A 103 -2.05 9.22 12.11
C VAL A 103 -2.29 7.79 11.62
N GLN A 104 -2.28 7.56 10.31
CA GLN A 104 -2.45 6.24 9.74
C GLN A 104 -1.34 5.27 10.17
N ALA A 105 -0.07 5.71 10.14
CA ALA A 105 1.06 4.90 10.58
C ALA A 105 0.95 4.54 12.07
N ASN A 106 0.56 5.49 12.91
CA ASN A 106 0.35 5.25 14.35
C ASN A 106 -0.80 4.26 14.59
N ASN A 107 -1.94 4.45 13.92
CA ASN A 107 -3.08 3.55 14.04
C ASN A 107 -2.74 2.12 13.58
N THR A 108 -2.03 1.99 12.45
CA THR A 108 -1.59 0.70 11.92
C THR A 108 -0.61 0.03 12.88
N THR A 109 0.32 0.79 13.44
CA THR A 109 1.29 0.27 14.42
C THR A 109 0.59 -0.19 15.69
N GLU A 110 -0.40 0.57 16.17
CA GLU A 110 -1.16 0.20 17.36
C GLU A 110 -1.99 -1.06 17.12
N GLN A 111 -2.68 -1.15 15.97
CA GLN A 111 -3.40 -2.36 15.61
C GLN A 111 -2.47 -3.57 15.49
N ALA A 112 -1.33 -3.41 14.81
CA ALA A 112 -0.35 -4.48 14.68
C ALA A 112 0.19 -4.95 16.03
N LYS A 113 0.38 -4.04 17.01
CA LYS A 113 0.76 -4.41 18.38
C LYS A 113 -0.34 -5.20 19.07
N ILE A 114 -1.58 -4.74 19.01
CA ILE A 114 -2.74 -5.43 19.59
C ILE A 114 -2.86 -6.84 19.02
N ASP A 115 -2.77 -6.99 17.70
CA ASP A 115 -2.87 -8.28 17.02
C ASP A 115 -1.70 -9.19 17.40
N THR A 116 -0.48 -8.66 17.46
CA THR A 116 0.71 -9.41 17.88
C THR A 116 0.61 -9.87 19.32
N ASP A 117 0.17 -9.01 20.23
CA ASP A 117 -0.01 -9.35 21.64
C ASP A 117 -1.11 -10.39 21.83
N TYR A 118 -2.21 -10.30 21.07
CA TYR A 118 -3.28 -11.28 21.05
C TYR A 118 -2.78 -12.66 20.57
N GLN A 119 -2.07 -12.71 19.44
CA GLN A 119 -1.48 -13.95 18.92
C GLN A 119 -0.47 -14.56 19.91
N ARG A 120 0.33 -13.72 20.57
CA ARG A 120 1.27 -14.16 21.59
C ARG A 120 0.55 -14.81 22.78
N GLN A 121 -0.54 -14.23 23.26
CA GLN A 121 -1.35 -14.80 24.33
C GLN A 121 -1.98 -16.14 23.93
N GLN A 122 -2.46 -16.27 22.69
CA GLN A 122 -2.97 -17.54 22.19
C GLN A 122 -1.87 -18.61 22.16
N LEU A 123 -0.69 -18.27 21.64
CA LEU A 123 0.44 -19.19 21.58
C LEU A 123 0.86 -19.66 22.98
N GLU A 124 0.86 -18.75 23.96
CA GLU A 124 1.16 -19.09 25.35
C GLU A 124 0.12 -20.03 25.96
N THR A 125 -1.17 -19.78 25.69
CA THR A 125 -2.26 -20.67 26.11
C THR A 125 -2.12 -22.06 25.48
N ILE A 126 -1.93 -22.15 24.16
CA ILE A 126 -1.76 -23.43 23.44
C ILE A 126 -0.54 -24.18 23.97
N LYS A 127 0.56 -23.48 24.23
CA LYS A 127 1.77 -24.08 24.81
C LYS A 127 1.51 -24.64 26.20
N SER A 128 0.77 -23.89 27.04
CA SER A 128 0.39 -24.35 28.38
C SER A 128 -0.51 -25.58 28.32
N ASP A 129 -1.50 -25.56 27.43
CA ASP A 129 -2.42 -26.68 27.18
C ASP A 129 -1.67 -27.92 26.67
N TYR A 130 -0.71 -27.72 25.76
CA TYR A 130 0.16 -28.79 25.27
C TYR A 130 0.96 -29.44 26.41
N GLU A 131 1.60 -28.64 27.27
CA GLU A 131 2.34 -29.19 28.42
C GLU A 131 1.42 -29.90 29.42
N ARG A 132 0.19 -29.41 29.61
CA ARG A 132 -0.83 -30.07 30.46
C ARG A 132 -1.19 -31.44 29.88
N VAL A 133 -1.58 -31.51 28.62
CA VAL A 133 -1.96 -32.76 27.94
C VAL A 133 -0.80 -33.74 27.91
N LYS A 134 0.42 -33.27 27.63
CA LYS A 134 1.63 -34.10 27.67
C LYS A 134 1.86 -34.72 29.05
N LYS A 135 1.64 -33.95 30.13
CA LYS A 135 1.74 -34.45 31.50
C LYS A 135 0.66 -35.49 31.80
N GLU A 136 -0.58 -35.23 31.42
CA GLU A 136 -1.70 -36.18 31.59
C GLU A 136 -1.45 -37.48 30.82
N ALA A 137 -1.02 -37.40 29.55
CA ALA A 137 -0.68 -38.56 28.74
C ALA A 137 0.49 -39.36 29.32
N SER A 138 1.53 -38.67 29.83
CA SER A 138 2.65 -39.32 30.52
C SER A 138 2.20 -40.03 31.79
N GLY A 139 1.31 -39.41 32.58
CA GLY A 139 0.72 -40.01 33.77
C GLY A 139 -0.14 -41.23 33.46
N TYR A 140 -0.98 -41.15 32.43
CA TYR A 140 -1.80 -42.26 31.95
C TYR A 140 -0.96 -43.42 31.44
N ARG A 141 0.12 -43.13 30.68
CA ARG A 141 1.09 -44.14 30.24
C ARG A 141 1.71 -44.87 31.42
N SER A 142 2.21 -44.15 32.43
CA SER A 142 2.77 -44.77 33.63
C SER A 142 1.73 -45.59 34.40
N TYR A 143 0.49 -45.11 34.47
CA TYR A 143 -0.62 -45.84 35.10
C TYR A 143 -0.93 -47.16 34.39
N ILE A 144 -1.01 -47.18 33.05
CA ILE A 144 -1.19 -48.41 32.28
C ILE A 144 -0.01 -49.36 32.50
N GLN A 145 1.23 -48.84 32.44
CA GLN A 145 2.42 -49.66 32.65
C GLN A 145 2.39 -50.33 34.03
N ASP A 146 2.04 -49.59 35.08
CA ASP A 146 1.88 -50.12 36.44
C ASP A 146 0.71 -51.14 36.54
N LEU A 147 -0.43 -50.86 35.91
CA LEU A 147 -1.57 -51.78 35.88
C LEU A 147 -1.22 -53.11 35.20
N LEU A 148 -0.54 -53.05 34.04
CA LEU A 148 -0.11 -54.23 33.31
C LEU A 148 0.96 -54.99 34.10
N GLN A 149 1.92 -54.29 34.72
CA GLN A 149 2.93 -54.91 35.56
C GLN A 149 2.29 -55.65 36.75
N LYS A 150 1.30 -55.03 37.42
CA LYS A 150 0.52 -55.68 38.48
C LYS A 150 -0.29 -56.88 37.98
N ALA A 151 -0.86 -56.79 36.79
CA ALA A 151 -1.57 -57.93 36.18
C ALA A 151 -0.59 -59.08 35.91
N ILE A 152 0.60 -58.80 35.39
CA ILE A 152 1.66 -59.80 35.17
C ILE A 152 2.13 -60.39 36.50
N GLU A 153 2.39 -59.57 37.52
CA GLU A 153 2.77 -60.03 38.86
C GLU A 153 1.70 -60.93 39.48
N ASN A 154 0.42 -60.62 39.29
CA ASN A 154 -0.69 -61.46 39.72
C ASN A 154 -0.81 -62.77 38.93
N LEU A 155 -0.52 -62.78 37.63
CA LEU A 155 -0.53 -64.01 36.81
C LEU A 155 0.69 -64.92 37.10
N ASN A 156 1.84 -64.33 37.41
CA ASN A 156 3.05 -65.06 37.80
C ASN A 156 2.94 -65.71 39.18
N ASP A 157 1.89 -65.41 39.95
CA ASP A 157 1.64 -66.11 41.20
C ASP A 157 1.09 -67.51 40.89
N GLU A 158 1.94 -68.54 40.94
CA GLU A 158 1.59 -69.98 40.80
C GLU A 158 0.44 -70.43 41.71
N ASN A 159 0.01 -69.57 42.65
CA ASN A 159 -1.17 -69.77 43.47
C ASN A 159 -2.47 -69.96 42.69
N TRP A 160 -2.62 -69.44 41.46
CA TRP A 160 -3.84 -69.67 40.68
C TRP A 160 -4.00 -71.15 40.30
N GLN A 161 -2.91 -71.84 39.99
CA GLN A 161 -2.92 -73.28 39.70
C GLN A 161 -3.34 -74.06 40.95
N LYS A 162 -2.75 -73.74 42.11
CA LYS A 162 -3.11 -74.35 43.40
C LYS A 162 -4.56 -74.06 43.81
N ALA A 163 -5.06 -72.86 43.52
CA ALA A 163 -6.44 -72.48 43.80
C ALA A 163 -7.45 -73.22 42.89
N LEU A 164 -7.08 -73.46 41.64
CA LEU A 164 -7.87 -74.24 40.67
C LEU A 164 -7.93 -75.72 41.10
N ASP A 165 -6.79 -76.32 41.39
CA ASP A 165 -6.66 -77.69 41.86
C ASP A 165 -7.49 -77.94 43.13
N LYS A 166 -7.48 -76.98 44.08
CA LYS A 166 -8.31 -77.05 45.28
C LYS A 166 -9.82 -76.98 44.98
N TYR A 167 -10.24 -76.25 43.96
CA TYR A 167 -11.66 -76.11 43.64
C TYR A 167 -12.20 -77.35 42.91
N PHE A 168 -11.39 -77.94 42.04
CA PHE A 168 -11.72 -79.13 41.28
C PHE A 168 -11.30 -80.44 41.97
N ASP A 169 -10.83 -80.38 43.22
CA ASP A 169 -10.27 -81.52 43.98
C ASP A 169 -9.28 -82.35 43.15
N THR A 170 -8.46 -81.68 42.34
CA THR A 170 -7.46 -82.30 41.47
C THR A 170 -6.12 -82.31 42.20
N GLU A 171 -5.58 -83.49 42.51
CA GLU A 171 -4.26 -83.60 43.14
C GLU A 171 -3.17 -83.51 42.06
N ARG A 172 -2.35 -82.45 42.09
CA ARG A 172 -1.17 -82.29 41.23
C ARG A 172 0.13 -82.13 42.04
N PHE A 173 1.23 -82.65 41.51
CA PHE A 173 2.56 -82.50 42.07
C PHE A 173 3.19 -81.25 41.46
N TYR A 174 3.63 -80.33 42.31
CA TYR A 174 4.30 -79.10 41.91
C TYR A 174 5.82 -79.25 42.12
N PRO A 175 6.61 -79.41 41.05
CA PRO A 175 8.07 -79.52 41.15
C PRO A 175 8.69 -78.24 41.76
N PRO A 176 9.71 -78.35 42.62
CA PRO A 176 10.38 -77.19 43.22
C PRO A 176 11.11 -76.26 42.23
N ASP A 177 11.30 -76.72 40.99
CA ASP A 177 12.01 -76.01 39.92
C ASP A 177 11.07 -75.12 39.07
N GLY A 178 9.78 -75.06 39.41
CA GLY A 178 8.77 -74.27 38.68
C GLY A 178 8.35 -74.85 37.33
N ALA A 179 8.68 -76.12 37.07
CA ALA A 179 8.19 -76.87 35.91
C ALA A 179 6.68 -77.15 36.02
N GLU A 180 6.04 -77.45 34.89
CA GLU A 180 4.59 -77.69 34.82
C GLU A 180 4.11 -78.78 35.82
N PRO A 181 2.99 -78.56 36.52
CA PRO A 181 2.50 -79.49 37.53
C PRO A 181 1.93 -80.78 36.92
N ILE A 182 2.32 -81.92 37.49
CA ILE A 182 2.00 -83.28 37.00
C ILE A 182 0.78 -83.81 37.77
N MET A 183 -0.23 -84.38 37.11
CA MET A 183 -1.40 -84.99 37.76
C MET A 183 -1.00 -86.21 38.62
N LEU A 184 -1.57 -86.38 39.82
CA LEU A 184 -1.36 -87.56 40.69
C LEU A 184 -2.40 -88.66 40.48
N THR A 185 -3.51 -88.37 39.78
CA THR A 185 -4.53 -89.39 39.53
C THR A 185 -4.02 -90.34 38.46
N ASP A 186 -3.69 -91.56 38.92
CA ASP A 186 -3.46 -92.75 38.12
C ASP A 186 -4.75 -93.11 37.36
N GLU A 187 -4.90 -92.57 36.17
CA GLU A 187 -5.44 -93.31 35.03
C GLU A 187 -4.55 -92.90 33.87
N ASP A 188 -3.70 -93.85 33.46
CA ASP A 188 -3.08 -93.82 32.15
C ASP A 188 -4.19 -93.45 31.15
N GLU A 189 -4.11 -92.28 30.51
CA GLU A 189 -4.75 -92.15 29.21
C GLU A 189 -4.01 -93.14 28.32
N ASP A 190 -4.55 -94.35 28.25
CA ASP A 190 -4.35 -95.24 27.13
C ASP A 190 -4.56 -94.37 25.88
N VAL A 191 -3.46 -94.11 25.18
CA VAL A 191 -3.50 -93.63 23.82
C VAL A 191 -4.13 -94.77 23.03
N ASP A 192 -5.46 -94.78 22.95
CA ASP A 192 -6.19 -95.60 21.99
C ASP A 192 -5.79 -95.08 20.60
N GLU A 193 -4.82 -95.76 20.00
CA GLU A 193 -4.59 -95.83 18.56
C GLU A 193 -5.80 -96.53 17.93
N ASP A 194 -6.93 -95.82 17.83
CA ASP A 194 -7.98 -96.16 16.88
C ASP A 194 -7.71 -95.39 15.57
N ASP A 195 -7.07 -96.11 14.64
CA ASP A 195 -7.14 -95.88 13.20
C ASP A 195 -8.62 -95.89 12.78
N ASP A 196 -9.26 -94.72 12.76
CA ASP A 196 -10.41 -94.45 11.91
C ASP A 196 -9.95 -93.64 10.70
N ASP A 197 -9.50 -94.38 9.68
CA ASP A 197 -9.51 -93.95 8.28
C ASP A 197 -10.97 -93.64 7.88
N GLU A 198 -11.45 -92.44 8.16
CA GLU A 198 -12.59 -91.86 7.44
C GLU A 198 -12.08 -90.84 6.42
N ASP A 199 -12.18 -91.25 5.15
CA ASP A 199 -12.04 -90.45 3.95
C ASP A 199 -12.81 -89.11 4.08
N ILE A 200 -12.07 -88.01 4.21
CA ILE A 200 -12.56 -86.66 3.86
C ILE A 200 -11.78 -86.20 2.63
N ASP A 201 -12.31 -86.58 1.48
CA ASP A 201 -12.17 -85.80 0.26
C ASP A 201 -12.97 -84.50 0.46
N GLU A 202 -12.29 -83.38 0.72
CA GLU A 202 -12.80 -82.07 0.32
C GLU A 202 -11.66 -81.06 0.15
N ASP A 203 -11.45 -80.70 -1.11
CA ASP A 203 -10.58 -79.66 -1.60
C ASP A 203 -10.88 -78.32 -0.90
N GLU A 204 -9.90 -77.70 -0.24
CA GLU A 204 -9.83 -76.23 -0.18
C GLU A 204 -8.39 -75.77 0.12
N GLU A 205 -7.63 -75.52 -0.96
CA GLU A 205 -6.45 -74.68 -0.91
C GLU A 205 -6.87 -73.25 -0.53
N VAL A 206 -6.77 -72.89 0.75
CA VAL A 206 -6.77 -71.47 1.14
C VAL A 206 -5.34 -70.97 1.00
N GLU A 207 -5.00 -70.51 -0.21
CA GLU A 207 -3.86 -69.63 -0.41
C GLU A 207 -4.12 -68.32 0.36
N VAL A 208 -3.42 -68.14 1.48
CA VAL A 208 -3.33 -66.82 2.12
C VAL A 208 -2.32 -66.02 1.29
N ASP A 209 -2.86 -65.34 0.28
CA ASP A 209 -2.15 -64.40 -0.58
C ASP A 209 -1.41 -63.33 0.26
N ASN A 210 -0.10 -63.47 0.36
CA ASN A 210 0.79 -62.39 0.76
C ASN A 210 1.15 -61.56 -0.49
N GLY A 211 0.14 -60.95 -1.08
CA GLY A 211 0.24 -59.98 -2.16
C GLY A 211 0.09 -58.57 -1.60
N ILE A 212 1.16 -58.02 -1.01
CA ILE A 212 1.32 -56.56 -0.96
C ILE A 212 1.77 -56.17 -2.36
N ASP A 213 0.81 -55.86 -3.24
CA ASP A 213 1.01 -55.13 -4.50
C ASP A 213 -0.33 -54.54 -4.95
N ASP A 214 -0.96 -53.70 -4.11
CA ASP A 214 -1.94 -52.71 -4.57
C ASP A 214 -1.22 -51.36 -4.72
N GLU A 215 -0.40 -51.32 -5.77
CA GLU A 215 0.13 -50.09 -6.35
C GLU A 215 -1.04 -49.37 -7.04
N VAL A 216 -1.82 -48.59 -6.27
CA VAL A 216 -2.73 -47.61 -6.86
C VAL A 216 -1.91 -46.47 -7.47
N ASN A 217 -1.59 -46.68 -8.75
CA ASN A 217 -1.22 -45.66 -9.69
C ASN A 217 -2.27 -44.52 -9.69
N PHE A 218 -1.89 -43.34 -9.23
CA PHE A 218 -2.60 -42.09 -9.52
C PHE A 218 -1.66 -41.17 -10.29
N GLU A 219 -1.55 -41.42 -11.59
CA GLU A 219 -0.96 -40.48 -12.53
C GLU A 219 -1.83 -39.21 -12.62
N GLN A 220 -1.20 -38.11 -12.21
CA GLN A 220 -1.13 -36.82 -12.89
C GLN A 220 -2.40 -35.96 -13.00
N ASP A 221 -2.47 -34.93 -12.14
CA ASP A 221 -2.76 -33.57 -12.58
C ASP A 221 -1.62 -32.65 -12.09
N THR A 222 -0.77 -32.24 -13.02
CA THR A 222 0.21 -31.17 -12.85
C THR A 222 -0.49 -29.83 -13.05
N GLU A 223 -0.79 -29.15 -11.95
CA GLU A 223 -0.99 -27.69 -11.94
C GLU A 223 0.00 -27.12 -10.91
N GLU A 224 0.97 -26.36 -11.42
CA GLU A 224 1.92 -25.61 -10.64
C GLU A 224 1.18 -24.60 -9.75
N ASP A 225 1.23 -24.76 -8.43
CA ASP A 225 0.85 -23.65 -7.56
C ASP A 225 1.77 -23.51 -6.34
N ASN A 226 2.33 -22.31 -6.24
CA ASN A 226 3.37 -21.92 -5.29
C ASN A 226 2.85 -22.00 -3.85
N ASN A 227 3.36 -22.96 -3.07
CA ASN A 227 3.04 -23.11 -1.66
C ASN A 227 3.73 -22.03 -0.81
N SER A 228 3.11 -20.85 -0.72
CA SER A 228 3.24 -19.95 0.43
C SER A 228 1.94 -20.00 1.24
N PRO A 229 2.00 -20.11 2.58
CA PRO A 229 0.79 -20.25 3.38
C PRO A 229 -0.06 -18.97 3.32
N LYS A 230 -1.31 -19.09 2.84
CA LYS A 230 -2.32 -18.02 2.88
C LYS A 230 -2.98 -17.98 4.27
N PRO A 231 -3.24 -16.80 4.86
CA PRO A 231 -4.00 -16.72 6.11
C PRO A 231 -5.46 -17.11 5.87
N MET A 232 -6.03 -17.87 6.81
CA MET A 232 -7.44 -18.24 6.78
C MET A 232 -8.30 -16.99 7.01
N THR A 233 -9.14 -16.64 6.03
CA THR A 233 -10.17 -15.62 6.20
C THR A 233 -11.30 -16.20 7.03
N GLY A 234 -11.35 -15.81 8.30
CA GLY A 234 -12.51 -16.05 9.15
C GLY A 234 -13.68 -15.24 8.63
N ASP A 235 -14.76 -15.93 8.29
CA ASP A 235 -16.05 -15.33 8.01
C ASP A 235 -16.56 -14.64 9.30
N SER A 236 -16.70 -13.32 9.26
CA SER A 236 -17.36 -12.54 10.30
C SER A 236 -18.42 -11.66 9.62
N PRO A 237 -19.71 -11.85 9.92
CA PRO A 237 -20.80 -11.18 9.23
C PRO A 237 -21.08 -9.83 9.89
N SER A 238 -20.45 -8.78 9.38
CA SER A 238 -20.84 -7.40 9.66
C SER A 238 -20.60 -6.53 8.42
N VAL A 239 -21.48 -6.65 7.42
CA VAL A 239 -21.57 -5.67 6.35
C VAL A 239 -22.83 -4.85 6.59
N GLU A 240 -22.68 -3.67 7.17
CA GLU A 240 -23.65 -2.59 7.00
C GLU A 240 -23.56 -2.15 5.54
N THR A 241 -24.51 -2.57 4.72
CA THR A 241 -24.67 -2.06 3.36
C THR A 241 -25.31 -0.67 3.43
N VAL A 242 -24.50 0.38 3.38
CA VAL A 242 -24.98 1.71 2.96
C VAL A 242 -25.10 1.69 1.45
N ASN A 243 -26.33 1.51 0.99
CA ASN A 243 -26.72 1.62 -0.40
C ASN A 243 -26.76 3.09 -0.80
N ASN A 244 -25.79 3.55 -1.60
CA ASN A 244 -25.90 4.81 -2.34
C ASN A 244 -26.01 4.48 -3.82
N GLU A 245 -27.25 4.38 -4.30
CA GLU A 245 -27.54 4.59 -5.72
C GLU A 245 -27.39 6.08 -6.01
N ASP A 246 -26.28 6.46 -6.65
CA ASP A 246 -26.17 7.76 -7.31
C ASP A 246 -26.40 7.55 -8.81
N THR A 247 -27.64 7.81 -9.24
CA THR A 247 -27.96 8.03 -10.63
C THR A 247 -27.28 9.32 -11.10
N SER A 248 -26.35 9.26 -12.05
CA SER A 248 -26.02 10.43 -12.86
C SER A 248 -25.54 10.07 -14.25
N SER A 249 -26.43 10.37 -15.19
CA SER A 249 -26.18 10.58 -16.60
C SER A 249 -24.99 11.51 -16.86
N ASN A 250 -24.13 11.07 -17.78
CA ASN A 250 -23.75 11.79 -18.99
C ASN A 250 -23.32 13.27 -18.87
N ASN A 251 -22.02 13.55 -18.98
CA ASN A 251 -21.44 14.29 -20.12
C ASN A 251 -19.97 14.68 -19.87
N GLY A 252 -19.13 14.50 -20.90
CA GLY A 252 -18.20 15.54 -21.30
C GLY A 252 -16.70 15.34 -21.02
N SER A 253 -16.00 14.82 -22.03
CA SER A 253 -14.61 15.16 -22.40
C SER A 253 -13.48 14.78 -21.42
N GLY A 254 -13.12 13.49 -21.40
CA GLY A 254 -11.83 13.03 -20.86
C GLY A 254 -10.70 13.20 -21.87
N THR A 255 -9.74 14.06 -21.54
CA THR A 255 -8.47 14.24 -22.24
C THR A 255 -7.70 12.91 -22.28
N THR A 256 -7.35 12.41 -23.48
CA THR A 256 -6.48 11.23 -23.63
C THR A 256 -5.03 11.67 -23.43
N VAL A 257 -4.39 11.21 -22.35
CA VAL A 257 -2.96 11.40 -22.12
C VAL A 257 -2.20 10.30 -22.83
N ILE A 258 -1.48 10.65 -23.91
CA ILE A 258 -0.55 9.76 -24.62
C ILE A 258 0.86 10.10 -24.12
N PHE A 259 1.55 9.14 -23.53
CA PHE A 259 2.96 9.27 -23.17
C PHE A 259 3.84 8.98 -24.40
N PRO A 260 4.90 9.76 -24.68
CA PRO A 260 5.89 9.39 -25.68
C PRO A 260 6.76 8.26 -25.15
N ASP A 261 6.68 7.08 -25.78
CA ASP A 261 7.70 6.04 -25.66
C ASP A 261 8.96 6.52 -26.37
N ASP A 262 9.93 7.06 -25.63
CA ASP A 262 11.32 7.08 -26.10
C ASP A 262 12.30 7.41 -24.98
N TYR A 263 12.71 6.39 -24.21
CA TYR A 263 14.04 6.33 -23.60
C TYR A 263 14.46 4.87 -23.40
N LYS A 264 14.71 4.17 -24.50
CA LYS A 264 15.65 3.04 -24.54
C LYS A 264 16.55 3.19 -25.75
N ASN A 265 17.69 3.84 -25.53
CA ASN A 265 19.02 3.46 -26.03
C ASN A 265 19.97 4.67 -25.93
N HIS A 266 20.74 4.72 -24.85
CA HIS A 266 22.18 4.99 -24.87
C HIS A 266 22.82 4.63 -23.54
#